data_AF-A0A372RWR2-F1
#
_entry.id   AF-A0A372RWR2-F1
#
_cell.length_a   1.000
_cell.length_b   1.000
_cell.length_c   1.000
_cell.angle_alpha   90.00
_cell.angle_beta   90.00
_cell.angle_gamma   90.00
#
_symmetry.space_group_name_H-M   'P 1'
#
loop_
_entity.id
_entity.type
_entity.pdbx_description
1 polymer ?
#
loop_
_entity_poly.entity_id
_entity_poly.type
_entity_poly.pdbx_seq_one_letter_code
_entity_poly.pdbx_strand_id
1 'polypeptide(L)'
;MWLNDNYDKLTWSLKLKVLLDVIQGLKEIHQKQMVHCDLHVRNILFSTNNIQNFNVYISSMELCREVGNIGETKIYGVLPYVAPEVLIRKPYTQATDIYSFGIIMYLVATGKQPFTDFTHDEAMVLIRNGARPEINEPEAPKCYIDLMKLCWDSNPNNRPTAIEIEELICTFKLEESEEIKKQFKEAEEYRKANLVMNVLPKYDDDNISNASSDIIIDLKEWLKILNK
;
A
#
# COMPACT_ATOMS: atom_id res chain seq x y z
N MET A 1 -5.94 10.68 10.18
CA MET A 1 -6.25 9.62 9.19
C MET A 1 -6.61 8.38 9.98
N TRP A 2 -7.75 7.71 9.70
CA TRP A 2 -8.32 6.67 10.59
C TRP A 2 -7.31 5.64 11.09
N LEU A 3 -6.41 5.15 10.22
CA LEU A 3 -5.36 4.19 10.59
C LEU A 3 -4.39 4.75 11.62
N ASN A 4 -3.97 6.01 11.52
CA ASN A 4 -3.09 6.67 12.48
C ASN A 4 -3.80 6.88 13.82
N ASP A 5 -5.06 7.32 13.77
CA ASP A 5 -5.85 7.68 14.96
C ASP A 5 -6.21 6.43 15.80
N ASN A 6 -6.15 5.25 15.20
CA ASN A 6 -6.49 3.97 15.83
C ASN A 6 -5.34 2.96 15.84
N TYR A 7 -4.13 3.35 15.43
CA TYR A 7 -3.02 2.43 15.20
C TYR A 7 -2.70 1.57 16.42
N ASP A 8 -2.69 2.19 17.60
CA ASP A 8 -2.37 1.52 18.86
C ASP A 8 -3.35 0.39 19.23
N LYS A 9 -4.57 0.48 18.70
CA LYS A 9 -5.66 -0.46 18.96
C LYS A 9 -5.80 -1.50 17.84
N LEU A 10 -5.08 -1.36 16.72
CA LEU A 10 -5.10 -2.31 15.60
C LEU A 10 -4.32 -3.59 15.96
N THR A 11 -5.02 -4.58 16.49
CA THR A 11 -4.51 -5.95 16.63
C THR A 11 -4.23 -6.56 15.26
N TRP A 12 -3.38 -7.58 15.19
CA TRP A 12 -3.13 -8.29 13.93
C TRP A 12 -4.38 -8.83 13.25
N SER A 13 -5.36 -9.31 14.03
CA SER A 13 -6.65 -9.75 13.49
C SER A 13 -7.40 -8.61 12.78
N LEU A 14 -7.40 -7.40 13.37
CA LEU A 14 -8.02 -6.22 12.76
C LEU A 14 -7.23 -5.73 11.54
N LYS A 15 -5.89 -5.79 11.58
CA LYS A 15 -5.03 -5.48 10.42
C LYS A 15 -5.36 -6.39 9.23
N LEU A 16 -5.48 -7.70 9.44
CA LEU A 16 -5.90 -8.64 8.41
C LEU A 16 -7.32 -8.37 7.93
N LYS A 17 -8.24 -7.99 8.81
CA LYS A 17 -9.61 -7.60 8.40
C LYS A 17 -9.57 -6.40 7.44
N VAL A 18 -8.82 -5.34 7.76
CA VAL A 18 -8.68 -4.16 6.89
C VAL A 18 -8.17 -4.57 5.51
N LEU A 19 -7.10 -5.36 5.46
CA LEU A 19 -6.48 -5.79 4.21
C LEU A 19 -7.39 -6.72 3.40
N LEU A 20 -8.16 -7.58 4.07
CA LEU A 20 -9.14 -8.46 3.43
C LEU A 20 -10.24 -7.65 2.74
N ASP A 21 -10.82 -6.67 3.45
CA ASP A 21 -11.86 -5.79 2.89
C ASP A 21 -11.31 -4.99 1.68
N VAL A 22 -10.07 -4.50 1.76
CA VAL A 22 -9.39 -3.78 0.65
C VAL A 22 -9.16 -4.70 -0.54
N ILE A 23 -8.57 -5.89 -0.35
CA ILE A 23 -8.27 -6.78 -1.47
C ILE A 23 -9.54 -7.32 -2.13
N GLN A 24 -10.62 -7.48 -1.37
CA GLN A 24 -11.94 -7.84 -1.91
C GLN A 24 -12.47 -6.76 -2.86
N GLY A 25 -12.43 -5.50 -2.44
CA GLY A 25 -12.79 -4.39 -3.33
C GLY A 25 -11.91 -4.33 -4.58
N LEU A 26 -10.59 -4.55 -4.43
CA LEU A 26 -9.67 -4.54 -5.56
C LEU A 26 -9.92 -5.70 -6.53
N LYS A 27 -10.20 -6.89 -5.99
CA LYS A 27 -10.58 -8.09 -6.76
C LYS A 27 -11.81 -7.81 -7.63
N GLU A 28 -12.83 -7.13 -7.12
CA GLU A 28 -14.02 -6.78 -7.91
C GLU A 28 -13.69 -5.83 -9.08
N ILE A 29 -12.78 -4.87 -8.87
CA ILE A 29 -12.27 -3.99 -9.95
C ILE A 29 -11.53 -4.81 -10.99
N HIS A 30 -10.61 -5.69 -10.55
CA HIS A 30 -9.78 -6.50 -11.45
C HIS A 30 -10.61 -7.53 -12.24
N GLN A 31 -11.65 -8.11 -11.65
CA GLN A 31 -12.57 -9.01 -12.34
C GLN A 31 -13.31 -8.32 -13.50
N LYS A 32 -13.52 -7.01 -13.42
CA LYS A 32 -14.09 -6.18 -14.50
C LYS A 32 -13.05 -5.75 -15.54
N GLN A 33 -11.84 -6.31 -15.52
CA GLN A 33 -10.72 -5.93 -16.40
C GLN A 33 -10.34 -4.45 -16.27
N MET A 34 -10.51 -3.89 -15.07
CA MET A 34 -10.13 -2.53 -14.72
C MET A 34 -8.89 -2.48 -13.83
N VAL A 35 -8.23 -1.33 -13.82
CA VAL A 35 -7.10 -0.96 -12.94
C VAL A 35 -7.49 0.30 -12.18
N HIS A 36 -7.26 0.33 -10.86
CA HIS A 36 -7.59 1.46 -10.01
C HIS A 36 -6.67 2.66 -10.24
N CYS A 37 -5.38 2.42 -10.48
CA CYS A 37 -4.32 3.39 -10.82
C CYS A 37 -3.93 4.38 -9.70
N ASP A 38 -4.80 4.65 -8.72
CA ASP A 38 -4.55 5.56 -7.60
C ASP A 38 -4.82 4.90 -6.23
N LEU A 39 -4.44 3.63 -6.07
CA LEU A 39 -4.69 2.92 -4.82
C LEU A 39 -3.70 3.38 -3.75
N HIS A 40 -4.18 4.06 -2.71
CA HIS A 40 -3.36 4.45 -1.55
C HIS A 40 -4.24 4.66 -0.32
N VAL A 41 -3.63 4.81 0.85
CA VAL A 41 -4.32 4.85 2.15
C VAL A 41 -5.38 5.95 2.31
N ARG A 42 -5.34 7.05 1.53
CA ARG A 42 -6.39 8.08 1.59
C ARG A 42 -7.61 7.74 0.73
N ASN A 43 -7.45 6.81 -0.21
CA ASN A 43 -8.55 6.24 -1.00
C ASN A 43 -9.10 4.95 -0.35
N ILE A 44 -8.77 4.72 0.93
CA ILE A 44 -9.32 3.65 1.76
C ILE A 44 -10.25 4.30 2.79
N LEU A 45 -11.56 4.05 2.65
CA LEU A 45 -12.60 4.64 3.49
C LEU A 45 -13.11 3.64 4.52
N PHE A 46 -13.35 4.13 5.73
CA PHE A 46 -13.93 3.36 6.82
C PHE A 46 -15.38 3.79 7.03
N SER A 47 -16.31 2.85 7.17
CA SER A 47 -17.73 3.16 7.38
C SER A 47 -18.00 3.92 8.68
N THR A 48 -17.11 3.79 9.67
CA THR A 48 -17.24 4.42 10.98
C THR A 48 -15.89 4.47 11.70
N ASN A 49 -15.79 5.34 12.70
CA ASN A 49 -14.65 5.43 13.63
C ASN A 49 -14.69 4.35 14.72
N ASN A 50 -15.74 3.52 14.77
CA ASN A 50 -15.81 2.42 15.72
C ASN A 50 -14.92 1.23 15.28
N ILE A 51 -13.77 1.06 15.93
CA ILE A 51 -12.83 -0.03 15.67
C ILE A 51 -13.43 -1.44 15.86
N GLN A 52 -14.51 -1.58 16.63
CA GLN A 52 -15.15 -2.87 16.83
C GLN A 52 -16.13 -3.25 15.72
N ASN A 53 -16.59 -2.26 14.92
CA ASN A 53 -17.62 -2.48 13.91
C ASN A 53 -17.45 -1.51 12.75
N PHE A 54 -16.50 -1.78 11.86
CA PHE A 54 -16.27 -1.01 10.64
C PHE A 54 -16.26 -1.93 9.42
N ASN A 55 -16.55 -1.36 8.26
CA ASN A 55 -16.24 -1.92 6.95
C ASN A 55 -15.25 -0.99 6.24
N VAL A 56 -14.42 -1.56 5.38
CA VAL A 56 -13.45 -0.81 4.59
C VAL A 56 -13.85 -0.85 3.11
N TYR A 57 -13.72 0.27 2.42
CA TYR A 57 -14.04 0.41 1.01
C TYR A 57 -12.91 1.13 0.27
N ILE A 58 -12.73 0.80 -1.00
CA ILE A 58 -11.88 1.58 -1.92
C ILE A 58 -12.75 2.70 -2.52
N SER A 59 -12.23 3.92 -2.59
CA SER A 59 -12.89 5.09 -3.20
C SER A 59 -12.21 5.52 -4.51
N SER A 60 -12.55 6.69 -5.05
CA SER A 60 -11.83 7.32 -6.17
C SER A 60 -11.89 6.54 -7.49
N MET A 61 -13.04 5.92 -7.73
CA MET A 61 -13.30 5.06 -8.90
C MET A 61 -13.29 5.84 -10.24
N GLU A 62 -13.34 7.16 -10.21
CA GLU A 62 -13.25 8.04 -11.39
C GLU A 62 -11.88 7.96 -12.08
N LEU A 63 -10.85 7.49 -11.38
CA LEU A 63 -9.53 7.24 -11.94
C LEU A 63 -9.35 5.80 -12.45
N CYS A 64 -10.32 4.91 -12.21
CA CYS A 64 -10.28 3.56 -12.74
C CYS A 64 -10.30 3.57 -14.28
N ARG A 65 -9.54 2.68 -14.89
CA ARG A 65 -9.39 2.58 -16.35
C ARG A 65 -9.36 1.13 -16.79
N GLU A 66 -9.72 0.89 -18.04
CA GLU A 66 -9.54 -0.42 -18.66
C GLU A 66 -8.05 -0.74 -18.84
N VAL A 67 -7.69 -2.01 -18.66
CA VAL A 67 -6.31 -2.48 -18.90
C VAL A 67 -5.88 -2.13 -20.33
N GLY A 68 -4.71 -1.48 -20.46
CA GLY A 68 -4.15 -1.11 -21.77
C GLY A 68 -4.72 0.16 -22.42
N ASN A 69 -5.76 0.79 -21.85
CA ASN A 69 -6.36 2.03 -22.35
C ASN A 69 -5.82 3.29 -21.65
N ILE A 70 -4.61 3.22 -21.09
CA ILE A 70 -3.97 4.32 -20.39
C ILE A 70 -2.85 4.84 -21.28
N GLY A 71 -3.04 6.04 -21.83
CA GLY A 71 -2.04 6.68 -22.66
C GLY A 71 -0.70 6.81 -21.93
N GLU A 72 0.40 6.49 -22.62
CA GLU A 72 1.77 6.41 -22.11
C GLU A 72 2.32 7.72 -21.52
N THR A 73 1.54 8.81 -21.53
CA THR A 73 1.99 10.17 -21.23
C THR A 73 1.60 10.68 -19.85
N LYS A 74 0.58 10.12 -19.18
CA LYS A 74 0.15 10.60 -17.85
C LYS A 74 0.39 9.55 -16.77
N ILE A 75 1.14 9.95 -15.74
CA ILE A 75 1.32 9.17 -14.51
C ILE A 75 0.24 9.61 -13.52
N TYR A 76 -0.59 8.65 -13.12
CA TYR A 76 -1.53 8.71 -12.02
C TYR A 76 -0.95 8.01 -10.78
N GLY A 77 -1.45 8.37 -9.60
CA GLY A 77 -1.03 7.76 -8.35
C GLY A 77 -0.22 8.69 -7.45
N VAL A 78 -0.06 8.26 -6.20
CA VAL A 78 0.65 9.00 -5.15
C VAL A 78 1.88 8.20 -4.73
N LEU A 79 3.06 8.83 -4.65
CA LEU A 79 4.24 8.16 -4.10
C LEU A 79 4.06 7.89 -2.60
N PRO A 80 4.55 6.76 -2.07
CA PRO A 80 5.34 5.72 -2.76
C PRO A 80 4.50 4.55 -3.31
N TYR A 81 3.19 4.70 -3.46
CA TYR A 81 2.27 3.66 -3.92
C TYR A 81 2.35 3.39 -5.44
N VAL A 82 3.01 4.27 -6.20
CA VAL A 82 3.20 4.10 -7.65
C VAL A 82 4.26 3.03 -7.94
N ALA A 83 3.89 2.04 -8.75
CA ALA A 83 4.76 0.92 -9.12
C ALA A 83 5.98 1.38 -9.97
N PRO A 84 7.14 0.72 -9.84
CA PRO A 84 8.37 1.14 -10.53
C PRO A 84 8.24 1.14 -12.05
N GLU A 85 7.47 0.22 -12.64
CA GLU A 85 7.22 0.17 -14.08
C GLU A 85 6.43 1.38 -14.57
N VAL A 86 5.52 1.92 -13.76
CA VAL A 86 4.75 3.14 -14.08
C VAL A 86 5.67 4.36 -14.05
N LEU A 87 6.61 4.42 -13.11
CA LEU A 87 7.60 5.51 -13.01
C LEU A 87 8.56 5.55 -14.22
N ILE A 88 8.69 4.45 -14.96
CA ILE A 88 9.43 4.39 -16.24
C ILE A 88 8.49 4.38 -17.46
N ARG A 89 7.24 4.82 -17.28
CA ARG A 89 6.22 5.01 -18.32
C ARG A 89 5.78 3.74 -19.05
N LYS A 90 5.88 2.58 -18.40
CA LYS A 90 5.20 1.37 -18.91
C LYS A 90 3.69 1.47 -18.62
N PRO A 91 2.85 0.81 -19.43
CA PRO A 91 1.41 0.81 -19.22
C PRO A 91 1.04 0.25 -17.84
N TYR A 92 -0.06 0.77 -17.28
CA TYR A 92 -0.64 0.20 -16.08
C TYR A 92 -1.26 -1.16 -16.39
N THR A 93 -1.17 -2.02 -15.39
CA THR A 93 -1.75 -3.36 -15.39
C THR A 93 -2.35 -3.61 -14.00
N GLN A 94 -3.12 -4.67 -13.83
CA GLN A 94 -3.63 -5.01 -12.49
C GLN A 94 -2.50 -5.19 -11.47
N ALA A 95 -1.32 -5.64 -11.91
CA ALA A 95 -0.13 -5.78 -11.08
C ALA A 95 0.37 -4.44 -10.51
N THR A 96 0.03 -3.28 -11.10
CA THR A 96 0.39 -1.97 -10.54
C THR A 96 -0.39 -1.70 -9.26
N ASP A 97 -1.68 -2.04 -9.23
CA ASP A 97 -2.47 -1.90 -8.01
C ASP A 97 -2.00 -2.89 -6.92
N ILE A 98 -1.52 -4.07 -7.32
CA ILE A 98 -0.95 -5.05 -6.38
C ILE A 98 0.32 -4.51 -5.71
N TYR A 99 1.16 -3.79 -6.45
CA TYR A 99 2.29 -3.08 -5.85
C TYR A 99 1.83 -2.07 -4.81
N SER A 100 0.82 -1.25 -5.15
CA SER A 100 0.24 -0.28 -4.22
C SER A 100 -0.32 -0.95 -2.97
N PHE A 101 -0.97 -2.12 -3.12
CA PHE A 101 -1.45 -2.94 -2.02
C PHE A 101 -0.29 -3.43 -1.12
N GLY A 102 0.84 -3.84 -1.69
CA GLY A 102 2.05 -4.20 -0.93
C GLY A 102 2.58 -3.04 -0.07
N ILE A 103 2.53 -1.82 -0.58
CA ILE A 103 2.90 -0.61 0.19
C ILE A 103 1.87 -0.33 1.31
N ILE A 104 0.58 -0.54 1.05
CA ILE A 104 -0.48 -0.45 2.07
C ILE A 104 -0.26 -1.49 3.17
N MET A 105 0.10 -2.73 2.81
CA MET A 105 0.46 -3.78 3.78
C MET A 105 1.61 -3.32 4.69
N TYR A 106 2.65 -2.70 4.15
CA TYR A 106 3.74 -2.17 4.99
C TYR A 106 3.24 -1.12 5.99
N LEU A 107 2.41 -0.17 5.54
CA LEU A 107 1.87 0.87 6.42
C LEU A 107 0.92 0.28 7.47
N VAL A 108 0.09 -0.70 7.12
CA VAL A 108 -0.77 -1.39 8.09
C VAL A 108 0.07 -2.17 9.13
N ALA A 109 1.19 -2.75 8.72
CA ALA A 109 2.07 -3.49 9.61
C ALA A 109 2.83 -2.60 10.59
N THR A 110 3.31 -1.44 10.12
CA THR A 110 4.28 -0.61 10.87
C THR A 110 3.73 0.74 11.35
N GLY A 111 2.67 1.25 10.73
CA GLY A 111 2.16 2.60 10.94
C GLY A 111 3.04 3.69 10.33
N LYS A 112 4.10 3.31 9.60
CA LYS A 112 5.11 4.23 9.06
C LYS A 112 4.84 4.50 7.58
N GLN A 113 5.01 5.75 7.16
CA GLN A 113 5.08 6.07 5.74
C GLN A 113 6.46 5.67 5.18
N PRO A 114 6.54 5.02 4.01
CA PRO A 114 7.83 4.73 3.40
C PRO A 114 8.49 6.00 2.85
N PHE A 115 9.83 6.04 2.89
CA PHE A 115 10.66 7.08 2.24
C PHE A 115 10.41 8.52 2.71
N THR A 116 9.99 8.74 3.97
CA THR A 116 9.74 10.08 4.52
C THR A 116 10.97 10.99 4.59
N ASP A 117 12.16 10.39 4.61
CA ASP A 117 13.44 11.11 4.73
C ASP A 117 13.97 11.61 3.36
N PHE A 118 13.22 11.34 2.28
CA PHE A 118 13.61 11.66 0.91
C PHE A 118 12.62 12.60 0.25
N THR A 119 13.12 13.47 -0.62
CA THR A 119 12.28 14.26 -1.52
C THR A 119 11.53 13.35 -2.50
N HIS A 120 10.50 13.87 -3.16
CA HIS A 120 9.75 13.12 -4.17
C HIS A 120 10.65 12.56 -5.29
N ASP A 121 11.60 13.36 -5.78
CA ASP A 121 12.52 12.94 -6.85
C ASP A 121 13.49 11.85 -6.38
N GLU A 122 14.02 11.97 -5.18
CA GLU A 122 14.89 10.96 -4.57
C GLU A 122 14.13 9.64 -4.34
N ALA A 123 12.92 9.70 -3.77
CA ALA A 123 12.08 8.53 -3.57
C ALA A 123 11.77 7.83 -4.91
N MET A 124 11.47 8.57 -5.97
CA MET A 124 11.28 8.00 -7.32
C MET A 124 12.52 7.26 -7.82
N VAL A 125 13.72 7.84 -7.65
CA VAL A 125 14.97 7.18 -8.06
C VAL A 125 15.20 5.91 -7.25
N LEU A 126 15.01 5.96 -5.93
CA LEU A 126 15.18 4.81 -5.04
C LEU A 126 14.22 3.68 -5.40
N ILE A 127 12.93 3.97 -5.57
CA ILE A 127 11.90 2.96 -5.92
C ILE A 127 12.21 2.31 -7.26
N ARG A 128 12.59 3.09 -8.28
CA ARG A 128 13.00 2.58 -9.60
C ARG A 128 14.22 1.66 -9.52
N ASN A 129 15.13 1.95 -8.60
CA ASN A 129 16.32 1.14 -8.34
C ASN A 129 16.06 -0.06 -7.41
N GLY A 130 14.79 -0.34 -7.07
CA GLY A 130 14.40 -1.51 -6.29
C GLY A 130 14.43 -1.31 -4.78
N ALA A 131 14.62 -0.09 -4.28
CA ALA A 131 14.53 0.18 -2.86
C ALA A 131 13.11 -0.15 -2.35
N ARG A 132 13.03 -0.77 -1.17
CA ARG A 132 11.79 -1.11 -0.45
C ARG A 132 12.00 -0.80 1.03
N PRO A 133 10.94 -0.44 1.77
CA PRO A 133 11.08 -0.21 3.19
C PRO A 133 11.37 -1.52 3.93
N GLU A 134 12.15 -1.43 4.99
CA GLU A 134 12.57 -2.59 5.79
C GLU A 134 11.53 -2.94 6.86
N ILE A 135 11.25 -4.23 7.01
CA ILE A 135 10.45 -4.80 8.09
C ILE A 135 10.89 -6.24 8.31
N ASN A 136 11.01 -6.63 9.58
CA ASN A 136 11.52 -7.93 9.98
C ASN A 136 10.66 -8.52 11.11
N GLU A 137 10.83 -9.81 11.36
CA GLU A 137 10.24 -10.47 12.53
C GLU A 137 10.87 -9.92 13.82
N PRO A 138 10.11 -9.80 14.93
CA PRO A 138 8.68 -10.10 15.06
C PRO A 138 7.77 -8.87 14.86
N GLU A 139 8.24 -7.78 14.23
CA GLU A 139 7.40 -6.60 13.96
C GLU A 139 6.18 -6.95 13.10
N ALA A 140 6.33 -7.91 12.19
CA ALA A 140 5.25 -8.57 11.48
C ALA A 140 5.48 -10.09 11.37
N PRO A 141 4.42 -10.90 11.21
CA PRO A 141 4.53 -12.34 10.95
C PRO A 141 5.33 -12.62 9.67
N LYS A 142 6.14 -13.67 9.66
CA LYS A 142 6.93 -14.05 8.49
C LYS A 142 6.08 -14.24 7.24
N CYS A 143 4.97 -14.99 7.33
CA CYS A 143 4.08 -15.25 6.20
C CYS A 143 3.46 -13.95 5.63
N TYR A 144 3.22 -12.97 6.50
CA TYR A 144 2.76 -11.65 6.10
C TYR A 144 3.85 -10.87 5.36
N ILE A 145 5.08 -10.87 5.89
CA ILE A 145 6.24 -10.22 5.27
C ILE A 145 6.51 -10.83 3.89
N ASP A 146 6.44 -12.16 3.78
CA ASP A 146 6.66 -12.90 2.54
C ASP A 146 5.60 -12.49 1.48
N LEU A 147 4.31 -12.46 1.83
CA LEU A 147 3.25 -11.99 0.93
C LEU A 147 3.43 -10.53 0.53
N MET A 148 3.68 -9.65 1.50
CA MET A 148 3.92 -8.23 1.23
C MET A 148 5.09 -8.04 0.26
N LYS A 149 6.16 -8.84 0.41
CA LYS A 149 7.32 -8.81 -0.48
C LYS A 149 7.01 -9.28 -1.89
N LEU A 150 6.14 -10.27 -2.04
CA LEU A 150 5.64 -10.68 -3.36
C LEU A 150 4.81 -9.58 -4.02
N CYS A 151 3.95 -8.89 -3.26
CA CYS A 151 3.10 -7.83 -3.79
C CYS A 151 3.90 -6.66 -4.39
N TRP A 152 5.04 -6.29 -3.80
CA TRP A 152 5.85 -5.17 -4.29
C TRP A 152 7.10 -5.58 -5.08
N ASP A 153 7.13 -6.81 -5.62
CA ASP A 153 8.25 -7.29 -6.45
C ASP A 153 8.51 -6.32 -7.61
N SER A 154 9.79 -6.10 -7.93
CA SER A 154 10.19 -5.21 -9.03
C SER A 154 9.72 -5.72 -10.40
N ASN A 155 9.61 -7.04 -10.57
CA ASN A 155 8.99 -7.65 -11.73
C ASN A 155 7.48 -7.78 -11.52
N PRO A 156 6.63 -7.06 -12.27
CA PRO A 156 5.18 -7.15 -12.12
C PRO A 156 4.62 -8.57 -12.35
N ASN A 157 5.30 -9.41 -13.13
CA ASN A 157 4.84 -10.79 -13.39
C ASN A 157 5.03 -11.73 -12.21
N ASN A 158 5.85 -11.36 -11.22
CA ASN A 158 6.02 -12.15 -10.00
C ASN A 158 4.94 -11.83 -8.96
N ARG A 159 4.19 -10.74 -9.14
CA ARG A 159 3.20 -10.28 -8.18
C ARG A 159 1.95 -11.17 -8.27
N PRO A 160 1.38 -11.59 -7.13
CA PRO A 160 0.16 -12.39 -7.12
C PRO A 160 -1.04 -11.58 -7.60
N THR A 161 -2.08 -12.26 -8.05
CA THR A 161 -3.39 -11.68 -8.37
C THR A 161 -4.15 -11.31 -7.09
N ALA A 162 -5.16 -10.44 -7.20
CA ALA A 162 -6.03 -10.11 -6.06
C ALA A 162 -6.76 -11.33 -5.47
N ILE A 163 -7.02 -12.36 -6.29
CA ILE A 163 -7.64 -13.62 -5.86
C ILE A 163 -6.67 -14.40 -4.97
N GLU A 164 -5.44 -14.62 -5.44
CA GLU A 164 -4.41 -15.35 -4.67
C GLU A 164 -4.08 -14.65 -3.34
N ILE A 165 -4.05 -13.30 -3.33
CA ILE A 165 -3.84 -12.53 -2.11
C ILE A 165 -5.00 -12.71 -1.12
N GLU A 166 -6.25 -12.65 -1.60
CA GLU A 166 -7.42 -12.88 -0.74
C GLU A 166 -7.39 -14.27 -0.11
N GLU A 167 -7.07 -15.30 -0.88
CA GLU A 167 -6.93 -16.68 -0.41
C GLU A 167 -5.86 -16.76 0.69
N LEU A 168 -4.67 -16.19 0.46
CA LEU A 168 -3.58 -16.17 1.44
C LEU A 168 -3.98 -15.43 2.72
N ILE A 169 -4.61 -14.25 2.62
CA ILE A 169 -5.08 -13.51 3.80
C ILE A 169 -6.15 -14.31 4.56
N CYS A 170 -7.02 -15.06 3.86
CA CYS A 170 -7.97 -15.95 4.51
C CYS A 170 -7.25 -17.04 5.31
N THR A 171 -6.21 -17.68 4.76
CA THR A 171 -5.43 -18.70 5.50
C THR A 171 -4.79 -18.12 6.77
N PHE A 172 -4.32 -16.87 6.71
CA PHE A 172 -3.75 -16.17 7.86
C PHE A 172 -4.80 -15.91 8.94
N LYS A 173 -5.98 -15.45 8.54
CA LYS A 173 -7.07 -15.10 9.45
C LYS A 173 -7.71 -16.32 10.12
N LEU A 174 -7.77 -17.44 9.40
CA LEU A 174 -8.29 -18.72 9.90
C LEU A 174 -7.25 -19.49 10.73
N GLU A 175 -6.01 -19.01 10.80
CA GLU A 175 -4.91 -19.67 11.51
C GLU A 175 -4.77 -21.15 11.09
N GLU A 176 -4.85 -21.44 9.78
CA GLU A 176 -5.01 -22.81 9.25
C GLU A 176 -3.85 -23.77 9.59
N SER A 177 -2.71 -23.24 10.05
CA SER A 177 -1.61 -24.03 10.58
C SER A 177 -1.09 -23.48 11.91
N GLU A 178 -0.56 -24.38 12.74
CA GLU A 178 0.10 -24.00 14.00
C GLU A 178 1.28 -23.05 13.78
N GLU A 179 1.95 -23.14 12.62
CA GLU A 179 3.04 -22.24 12.26
C GLU A 179 2.53 -20.81 12.01
N ILE A 180 1.47 -20.64 11.22
CA ILE A 180 0.82 -19.33 11.01
C ILE A 180 0.36 -18.76 12.35
N LYS A 181 -0.36 -19.57 13.14
CA LYS A 181 -0.85 -19.17 14.47
C LYS A 181 0.26 -18.67 15.38
N LYS A 182 1.39 -19.38 15.42
CA LYS A 182 2.56 -19.01 16.19
C LYS A 182 3.13 -17.66 15.75
N GLN A 183 3.34 -17.46 14.45
CA GLN A 183 3.89 -16.21 13.92
C GLN A 183 2.99 -15.00 14.25
N PHE A 184 1.67 -15.13 14.10
CA PHE A 184 0.72 -14.06 14.46
C PHE A 184 0.65 -13.79 15.96
N LYS A 185 0.75 -14.84 16.79
CA LYS A 185 0.83 -14.68 18.24
C LYS A 185 2.08 -13.92 18.66
N GLU A 186 3.25 -14.30 18.15
CA GLU A 186 4.53 -13.64 18.44
C GLU A 186 4.52 -12.17 18.00
N ALA A 187 3.99 -11.88 16.80
CA ALA A 187 3.88 -10.51 16.32
C ALA A 187 2.88 -9.66 17.12
N GLU A 188 1.82 -10.27 17.66
CA GLU A 188 0.85 -9.58 18.53
C GLU A 188 1.44 -9.30 19.93
N GLU A 189 2.25 -10.23 20.46
CA GLU A 189 3.01 -10.01 21.69
C GLU A 189 4.05 -8.89 21.52
N TYR A 190 4.80 -8.89 20.41
CA TYR A 190 5.72 -7.82 20.06
C TYR A 190 5.00 -6.47 19.94
N ARG A 191 3.86 -6.42 19.24
CA ARG A 191 3.04 -5.21 19.12
C ARG A 191 2.67 -4.68 20.50
N LYS A 192 2.13 -5.52 21.39
CA LYS A 192 1.74 -5.12 22.75
C LYS A 192 2.90 -4.59 23.59
N ALA A 193 4.08 -5.19 23.47
CA ALA A 193 5.28 -4.74 24.18
C ALA A 193 5.74 -3.36 23.69
N ASN A 194 5.66 -3.09 22.39
CA ASN A 194 6.15 -1.84 21.79
C ASN A 194 5.13 -0.69 21.79
N LEU A 195 3.84 -0.96 22.01
CA LEU A 195 2.83 0.08 22.28
C LEU A 195 3.19 0.95 23.49
N VAL A 196 3.85 0.35 24.49
CA VAL A 196 4.21 1.03 25.74
C VAL A 196 5.40 1.98 25.56
N MET A 197 6.16 1.84 24.47
CA MET A 197 7.39 2.60 24.21
C MET A 197 7.22 3.78 23.23
N ASN A 198 6.15 3.81 22.44
CA ASN A 198 5.94 4.81 21.39
C ASN A 198 4.75 5.72 21.70
N VAL A 199 4.96 6.75 22.54
CA VAL A 199 4.16 7.97 22.41
C VAL A 199 4.66 8.67 21.14
N LEU A 200 4.08 8.32 19.99
CA LEU A 200 4.47 8.93 18.72
C LEU A 200 4.25 10.45 18.77
N PRO A 201 5.17 11.26 18.24
CA PRO A 201 4.91 12.69 18.04
C PRO A 201 3.70 12.82 17.11
N LYS A 202 2.81 13.77 17.44
CA LYS A 202 1.64 14.08 16.64
C LYS A 202 2.07 14.42 15.22
N TYR A 203 1.39 13.81 14.26
CA TYR A 203 1.56 14.02 12.84
C TYR A 203 1.08 15.45 12.50
N ASP A 204 1.93 16.29 11.93
CA ASP A 204 1.52 17.57 11.36
C ASP A 204 1.01 17.35 9.94
N ASP A 205 -0.28 17.61 9.72
CA ASP A 205 -0.95 17.55 8.41
C ASP A 205 -0.40 18.59 7.41
N ASP A 206 0.41 19.55 7.85
CA ASP A 206 0.79 20.72 7.06
C ASP A 206 1.87 20.46 5.99
N ASN A 207 2.61 19.35 6.07
CA ASN A 207 3.70 19.05 5.12
C ASN A 207 3.26 18.30 3.83
N ILE A 208 1.96 18.08 3.63
CA ILE A 208 1.40 17.56 2.35
C ILE A 208 0.37 18.55 1.79
N SER A 209 0.48 19.84 2.10
CA SER A 209 -0.40 20.88 1.54
C SER A 209 0.03 21.39 0.15
N ASN A 210 1.09 20.84 -0.46
CA ASN A 210 1.55 21.24 -1.81
C ASN A 210 1.57 20.10 -2.86
N ALA A 211 0.87 18.99 -2.65
CA ALA A 211 0.75 17.92 -3.66
C ALA A 211 -0.70 17.61 -4.11
N SER A 212 -1.65 18.48 -3.74
CA SER A 212 -2.97 18.52 -4.39
C SER A 212 -3.00 19.61 -5.45
N SER A 213 -2.30 19.36 -6.54
CA SER A 213 -2.70 19.81 -7.87
C SER A 213 -2.05 18.86 -8.86
N ASP A 214 -2.85 18.38 -9.80
CA ASP A 214 -2.49 17.53 -10.92
C ASP A 214 -0.98 17.36 -11.18
N ILE A 215 -0.45 16.14 -11.02
CA ILE A 215 0.79 15.79 -11.71
C ILE A 215 0.45 15.67 -13.21
N ILE A 216 0.33 16.82 -13.87
CA ILE A 216 0.53 16.98 -15.31
C ILE A 216 1.98 17.46 -15.44
N ILE A 217 2.90 16.52 -15.60
CA ILE A 217 4.27 16.88 -15.98
C ILE A 217 4.23 17.19 -17.48
N ASP A 218 4.13 18.47 -17.84
CA ASP A 218 4.32 18.93 -19.22
C ASP A 218 5.80 18.76 -19.61
N LEU A 219 6.05 18.05 -20.72
CA LEU A 219 7.36 17.78 -21.30
C LEU A 219 8.21 19.06 -21.51
N LYS A 220 7.58 20.22 -21.64
CA LYS A 220 8.27 21.50 -21.89
C LYS A 220 9.08 22.02 -20.70
N GLU A 221 8.73 21.69 -19.47
CA GLU A 221 9.50 22.11 -18.29
C GLU A 221 10.67 21.17 -18.00
N TRP A 222 10.49 19.86 -18.21
CA TRP A 222 11.54 18.86 -18.00
C TRP A 222 12.73 19.00 -18.96
N LEU A 223 12.48 19.36 -20.23
CA LEU A 223 13.55 19.61 -21.20
C LEU A 223 14.41 20.85 -20.88
N LYS A 224 13.93 21.76 -20.03
CA LYS A 224 14.73 22.92 -19.57
C LYS A 224 15.69 22.58 -18.44
N ILE A 225 15.38 21.55 -17.64
CA ILE A 225 16.19 21.12 -16.49
C ILE A 225 17.38 20.29 -16.95
N LEU A 226 17.20 19.45 -17.98
CA LEU A 226 18.27 18.58 -18.52
C LEU A 226 19.26 19.29 -19.47
N ASN A 227 19.00 20.55 -19.84
CA ASN A 227 19.85 21.33 -20.76
C ASN A 227 20.57 22.51 -20.07
N LYS A 228 20.86 22.40 -18.77
CA LYS A 228 21.73 23.33 -18.03
C LYS A 228 22.86 22.61 -17.34
#